data_AF-A0A965QNK0-F1
#
_entry.id   AF-A0A965QNK0-F1
#
_cell.length_a   1.000
_cell.length_b   1.000
_cell.length_c   1.000
_cell.angle_alpha   90.00
_cell.angle_beta   90.00
_cell.angle_gamma   90.00
#
_symmetry.space_group_name_H-M   'P 1'
#
loop_
_entity.id
_entity.type
_entity.pdbx_description
1 polymer ?
#
loop_
_entity_poly.entity_id
_entity_poly.type
_entity_poly.pdbx_seq_one_letter_code
_entity_poly.pdbx_strand_id
1 'polypeptide(L)'
;MPIYLDHNATSPASAEHLAAVFSRLQSAAANPSSPHAAGRTASVALANARKQIAASVEVEPGEVIFVSGGSEANNLATAGVLHGLGKDLAQLHAITTAIEH
;
A
#
# COMPACT_ATOMS: atom_id res chain seq x y z
N MET A 1 16.24 -26.33 -12.38
CA MET A 1 15.70 -25.27 -11.51
C MET A 1 14.81 -25.93 -10.47
N PRO A 2 14.90 -25.53 -9.18
CA PRO A 2 13.91 -25.94 -8.19
C PRO A 2 12.52 -25.38 -8.56
N ILE A 3 11.46 -26.13 -8.27
CA ILE A 3 10.07 -25.69 -8.43
C ILE A 3 9.67 -24.98 -7.13
N TYR A 4 9.18 -23.74 -7.24
CA TYR A 4 8.69 -22.96 -6.10
C TYR A 4 7.17 -23.14 -5.97
N LEU A 5 6.73 -23.65 -4.83
CA LEU A 5 5.32 -23.99 -4.56
C LEU A 5 4.74 -23.24 -3.35
N ASP A 6 5.38 -22.15 -2.91
CA ASP A 6 4.97 -21.37 -1.73
C ASP A 6 4.63 -19.91 -2.10
N HIS A 7 3.84 -19.73 -3.16
CA HIS A 7 3.41 -18.40 -3.64
C HIS A 7 2.49 -17.66 -2.65
N ASN A 8 1.91 -18.38 -1.69
CA ASN A 8 1.02 -17.81 -0.67
C ASN A 8 1.79 -17.04 0.41
N ALA A 9 3.02 -17.46 0.75
CA ALA A 9 3.87 -16.73 1.69
C ALA A 9 4.52 -15.51 1.05
N THR A 10 5.07 -15.68 -0.16
CA THR A 10 5.60 -14.60 -0.99
C THR A 10 5.77 -15.07 -2.43
N SER A 11 5.82 -14.14 -3.37
CA SER A 11 6.04 -14.44 -4.79
C SER A 11 7.28 -13.71 -5.30
N PRO A 12 8.18 -14.37 -6.06
CA PRO A 12 9.27 -13.69 -6.72
C PRO A 12 8.76 -12.55 -7.60
N ALA A 13 9.42 -11.40 -7.55
CA ALA A 13 9.09 -10.27 -8.42
C ALA A 13 9.26 -10.64 -9.89
N SER A 14 8.34 -10.19 -10.74
CA SER A 14 8.48 -10.34 -12.19
C SER A 14 9.66 -9.51 -12.73
N ALA A 15 10.24 -9.94 -13.85
CA ALA A 15 11.30 -9.19 -14.51
C ALA A 15 10.86 -7.76 -14.88
N GLU A 16 9.60 -7.59 -15.27
CA GLU A 16 9.00 -6.27 -15.56
C GLU A 16 8.97 -5.38 -14.32
N HIS A 17 8.55 -5.92 -13.16
CA HIS A 17 8.54 -5.18 -11.90
C HIS A 17 9.96 -4.74 -11.53
N LEU A 18 10.93 -5.66 -11.57
CA LEU A 18 12.32 -5.34 -11.24
C LEU A 18 12.87 -4.24 -12.16
N ALA A 19 12.63 -4.33 -13.47
CA ALA A 19 13.05 -3.31 -14.43
C ALA A 19 12.44 -1.93 -14.13
N ALA A 20 11.14 -1.88 -13.82
CA ALA A 20 10.45 -0.64 -13.47
C ALA A 20 11.00 -0.01 -12.18
N VAL A 21 11.23 -0.82 -11.15
CA VAL A 21 11.80 -0.35 -9.87
C VAL A 21 13.21 0.19 -10.07
N PHE A 22 14.10 -0.55 -10.74
CA PHE A 22 15.47 -0.09 -10.98
C PHE A 22 15.53 1.18 -11.82
N SER A 23 14.70 1.27 -12.87
CA SER A 23 14.58 2.48 -13.69
C SER A 23 14.18 3.69 -12.83
N ARG A 24 13.24 3.52 -11.90
CA ARG A 24 12.80 4.61 -11.00
C ARG A 24 13.85 4.99 -9.97
N LEU A 25 14.54 4.02 -9.37
CA LEU A 25 15.62 4.28 -8.43
C LEU A 25 16.78 5.06 -9.07
N GLN A 26 17.10 4.77 -10.34
CA GLN A 26 18.14 5.50 -11.07
C GLN A 26 17.72 6.91 -11.52
N SER A 27 16.45 7.12 -11.84
CA SER A 27 15.97 8.35 -12.49
C SER A 27 15.32 9.38 -11.58
N ALA A 28 14.87 9.00 -10.37
CA ALA A 28 13.91 9.83 -9.63
C ALA A 28 14.02 9.70 -8.09
N ALA A 29 15.19 9.97 -7.53
CA ALA A 29 15.31 10.27 -6.10
C ALA A 29 14.86 11.72 -5.82
N ALA A 30 13.54 11.96 -5.87
CA ALA A 30 12.97 13.27 -5.53
C ALA A 30 11.81 13.11 -4.53
N ASN A 31 11.74 14.02 -3.57
CA ASN A 31 10.67 14.05 -2.60
C ASN A 31 9.38 14.58 -3.27
N PRO A 32 8.26 13.82 -3.30
CA PRO A 32 7.01 14.24 -3.92
C PRO A 32 6.38 15.48 -3.26
N SER A 33 6.77 15.80 -2.02
CA SER A 33 6.33 17.02 -1.32
C SER A 33 7.13 18.26 -1.72
N SER A 34 8.20 18.11 -2.50
CA SER A 34 9.01 19.25 -2.95
C SER A 34 8.32 20.00 -4.10
N PRO A 35 8.30 21.35 -4.07
CA PRO A 35 7.56 22.13 -5.06
C PRO A 35 8.28 22.24 -6.42
N HIS A 36 9.57 21.91 -6.50
CA HIS A 36 10.35 22.00 -7.74
C HIS A 36 9.96 20.92 -8.77
N ALA A 37 10.44 21.06 -10.01
CA ALA A 37 10.05 20.19 -11.13
C ALA A 37 10.20 18.69 -10.82
N ALA A 38 11.33 18.27 -10.25
CA ALA A 38 11.55 16.86 -9.91
C ALA A 38 10.56 16.32 -8.85
N GLY A 39 10.19 17.12 -7.85
CA GLY A 39 9.21 16.71 -6.83
C GLY A 39 7.80 16.61 -7.41
N ARG A 40 7.42 17.54 -8.29
CA ARG A 40 6.15 17.46 -9.04
C ARG A 40 6.09 16.20 -9.91
N THR A 41 7.18 15.84 -10.60
CA THR A 41 7.25 14.60 -11.37
C THR A 41 7.05 13.36 -10.48
N ALA A 42 7.67 13.32 -9.30
CA ALA A 42 7.48 12.23 -8.33
C ALA A 42 6.02 12.17 -7.81
N SER A 43 5.42 13.32 -7.51
CA SER A 43 4.03 13.43 -7.07
C SER A 43 3.05 12.91 -8.14
N VAL A 44 3.26 13.27 -9.41
CA VAL A 44 2.46 12.74 -10.54
C VAL A 44 2.61 11.21 -10.65
N ALA A 45 3.82 10.68 -10.50
CA ALA A 45 4.03 9.23 -10.53
C ALA A 45 3.26 8.50 -9.42
N LEU A 46 3.28 9.02 -8.19
CA LEU A 46 2.49 8.48 -7.08
C LEU A 46 0.98 8.59 -7.31
N ALA A 47 0.50 9.72 -7.85
CA ALA A 47 -0.91 9.91 -8.18
C ALA A 47 -1.38 8.91 -9.25
N ASN A 48 -0.55 8.63 -10.27
CA ASN A 48 -0.86 7.64 -11.29
C ASN A 48 -0.88 6.22 -10.72
N ALA A 49 0.09 5.86 -9.85
CA ALA A 49 0.07 4.57 -9.17
C ALA A 49 -1.20 4.40 -8.31
N ARG A 50 -1.60 5.45 -7.58
CA ARG A 50 -2.83 5.46 -6.79
C ARG A 50 -4.06 5.21 -7.64
N LYS A 51 -4.18 5.88 -8.80
CA LYS A 51 -5.28 5.68 -9.76
C LYS A 51 -5.33 4.26 -10.30
N GLN A 52 -4.18 3.67 -10.63
CA GLN A 52 -4.12 2.29 -11.14
C GLN A 52 -4.59 1.28 -10.09
N ILE A 53 -4.15 1.44 -8.84
CA ILE A 53 -4.57 0.58 -7.72
C ILE A 53 -6.07 0.74 -7.46
N ALA A 54 -6.55 1.99 -7.37
CA ALA A 54 -7.96 2.27 -7.13
C ALA A 54 -8.87 1.64 -8.19
N ALA A 55 -8.49 1.76 -9.47
CA ALA A 55 -9.21 1.12 -10.58
C ALA A 55 -9.20 -0.42 -10.50
N SER A 56 -8.11 -1.03 -10.02
CA SER A 56 -8.02 -2.50 -9.90
C SER A 56 -8.93 -3.10 -8.84
N VAL A 57 -9.40 -2.29 -7.89
CA VAL A 57 -10.31 -2.69 -6.80
C VAL A 57 -11.62 -1.89 -6.79
N GLU A 58 -11.92 -1.17 -7.87
CA GLU A 58 -13.18 -0.43 -8.10
C GLU A 58 -13.52 0.63 -7.04
N VAL A 59 -12.51 1.39 -6.57
CA VAL A 59 -12.66 2.50 -5.61
C VAL A 59 -12.17 3.82 -6.18
N GLU A 60 -12.49 4.93 -5.51
CA GLU A 60 -11.95 6.23 -5.87
C GLU A 60 -10.48 6.37 -5.44
N PRO A 61 -9.63 7.11 -6.19
CA PRO A 61 -8.23 7.29 -5.79
C PRO A 61 -8.04 7.87 -4.39
N GLY A 62 -9.00 8.67 -3.89
CA GLY A 62 -8.96 9.23 -2.54
C GLY A 62 -9.11 8.19 -1.42
N GLU A 63 -9.61 6.99 -1.74
CA GLU A 63 -9.85 5.91 -0.77
C GLU A 63 -8.64 4.99 -0.60
N VAL A 64 -7.62 5.13 -1.46
CA VAL A 64 -6.38 4.34 -1.38
C VAL A 64 -5.39 5.05 -0.46
N ILE A 65 -4.86 4.35 0.55
CA ILE A 65 -3.75 4.81 1.40
C ILE A 65 -2.56 3.88 1.18
N PHE A 66 -1.37 4.45 0.96
CA PHE A 66 -0.14 3.67 0.86
C PHE A 66 0.45 3.44 2.24
N VAL A 67 0.70 2.17 2.58
CA VAL A 67 1.34 1.70 3.81
C VAL A 67 2.45 0.71 3.44
N SER A 68 3.29 0.32 4.40
CA SER A 68 4.45 -0.55 4.16
C SER A 68 4.09 -2.02 3.85
N GLY A 69 2.89 -2.47 4.21
CA GLY A 69 2.44 -3.84 3.93
C GLY A 69 1.12 -4.21 4.63
N GLY A 70 0.72 -5.47 4.50
CA GLY A 70 -0.55 -5.98 5.02
C GLY A 70 -0.71 -5.86 6.54
N SER A 71 0.35 -6.10 7.32
CA SER A 71 0.29 -5.96 8.78
C SER A 71 0.04 -4.52 9.23
N GLU A 72 0.63 -3.52 8.55
CA GLU A 72 0.35 -2.11 8.84
C GLU A 72 -1.07 -1.73 8.40
N ALA A 73 -1.50 -2.19 7.23
CA ALA A 73 -2.87 -1.96 6.73
C ALA A 73 -3.93 -2.49 7.72
N ASN A 74 -3.75 -3.71 8.23
CA ASN A 74 -4.68 -4.32 9.19
C ASN A 74 -4.74 -3.55 10.50
N ASN A 75 -3.59 -3.09 11.02
CA ASN A 75 -3.56 -2.27 12.25
C ASN A 75 -4.24 -0.91 12.04
N LEU A 76 -4.04 -0.27 10.88
CA LEU A 76 -4.70 0.98 10.55
C LEU A 76 -6.22 0.81 10.46
N ALA A 77 -6.69 -0.24 9.78
CA ALA A 77 -8.12 -0.50 9.57
C ALA A 77 -8.86 -0.96 10.84
N THR A 78 -8.15 -1.54 11.82
CA THR A 78 -8.73 -2.04 13.07
C THR A 78 -8.47 -1.06 14.22
N ALA A 79 -7.28 -1.08 14.81
CA ALA A 79 -6.90 -0.23 15.93
C ALA A 79 -7.04 1.26 15.60
N GLY A 80 -6.63 1.66 14.38
CA GLY A 80 -6.79 3.04 13.92
C GLY A 80 -8.25 3.50 13.90
N VAL A 81 -9.16 2.67 13.38
CA VAL A 81 -10.59 2.97 13.36
C VAL A 81 -11.18 2.97 14.76
N LEU A 82 -10.88 1.96 15.58
CA LEU A 82 -11.38 1.86 16.96
C LEU A 82 -10.99 3.08 17.79
N HIS A 83 -9.74 3.54 17.69
CA HIS A 83 -9.28 4.75 18.34
C HIS A 83 -9.91 6.01 17.74
N GLY A 84 -10.11 6.04 16.41
CA GLY A 84 -10.73 7.17 15.69
C GLY A 84 -12.21 7.40 16.03
N LEU A 85 -12.92 6.39 16.55
CA LEU A 85 -14.31 6.53 16.99
C LEU A 85 -14.48 7.43 18.22
N GLY A 86 -13.41 7.71 18.98
CA GLY A 86 -13.45 8.56 20.18
C GLY A 86 -14.29 7.98 21.32
N LYS A 87 -14.57 6.68 21.29
CA LYS A 87 -15.30 5.94 22.33
C LYS A 87 -14.32 5.20 23.22
N ASP A 88 -14.73 4.95 24.45
CA ASP A 88 -14.02 3.99 25.30
C ASP A 88 -14.07 2.61 24.64
N LEU A 89 -12.91 1.93 24.56
CA LEU A 89 -12.80 0.59 24.00
C LEU A 89 -13.72 -0.41 24.70
N ALA A 90 -14.00 -0.21 26.00
CA ALA A 90 -14.93 -1.05 26.76
C ALA A 90 -16.39 -0.98 26.24
N GLN A 91 -16.72 0.03 25.43
CA GLN A 91 -18.03 0.23 24.83
C GLN A 91 -18.10 -0.27 23.38
N LEU A 92 -17.00 -0.81 22.85
CA LEU A 92 -16.89 -1.29 21.47
C LEU A 92 -16.93 -2.81 21.44
N HIS A 93 -17.49 -3.35 20.36
CA HIS A 93 -17.52 -4.78 20.07
C HIS A 93 -16.95 -4.98 18.66
N ALA A 94 -15.95 -5.85 18.53
CA ALA A 94 -15.41 -6.29 17.25
C ALA A 94 -15.60 -7.81 17.10
N ILE A 95 -15.96 -8.25 15.90
CA ILE A 95 -16.13 -9.67 15.55
C ILE A 95 -15.10 -10.00 14.48
N THR A 96 -14.38 -11.10 14.66
CA THR A 96 -13.41 -11.63 13.71
C THR A 96 -13.42 -13.17 13.75
N THR A 97 -12.59 -13.82 12.93
CA THR A 97 -12.41 -15.27 12.93
C THR A 97 -11.13 -15.67 13.69
N ALA A 98 -11.06 -16.93 14.12
CA ALA A 98 -9.85 -17.48 14.75
C ALA A 98 -8.75 -17.85 13.74
N ILE A 99 -8.98 -17.64 12.44
CA ILE A 99 -8.09 -18.03 11.35
C ILE A 99 -7.54 -16.84 10.55
N GLU A 100 -7.87 -15.60 10.96
CA GLU A 100 -7.21 -14.43 10.39
C GLU A 100 -5.69 -14.47 10.70
N HIS A 101 -4.92 -13.89 9.78
CA HIS A 101 -3.45 -13.80 9.86
C HIS A 101 -2.94 -12.74 10.83
#